data_AF-A0A0F9ACL3-F1
#
_entry.id   AF-A0A0F9ACL3-F1
#
_cell.length_a   1.000
_cell.length_b   1.000
_cell.length_c   1.000
_cell.angle_alpha   90.00
_cell.angle_beta   90.00
_cell.angle_gamma   90.00
#
_symmetry.space_group_name_H-M   'P 1'
#
loop_
_entity.id
_entity.type
_entity.pdbx_description
1 polymer ?
#
loop_
_entity_poly.entity_id
_entity_poly.type
_entity_poly.pdbx_seq_one_letter_code
_entity_poly.pdbx_strand_id
1 'polypeptide(L)'
;MVATPYCGLSGRKLYLQSGQFTSTLTTSVSVIDVDTSPQGISYDLTNTPWIGDQADKLYLTSGQFTTTLKTSQVTSVDSASRGISWDGTNTPWAGAQFNKLYLQSGQFTSTLKTSEDVSGVD
;
A
#
# COMPACT_ATOMS: atom_id res chain seq x y z
N MET A 1 11.45 -18.39 -0.45
CA MET A 1 10.06 -17.89 -0.50
C MET A 1 10.11 -16.43 -0.06
N VAL A 2 9.54 -15.50 -0.82
CA VAL A 2 9.54 -14.08 -0.43
C VAL A 2 8.53 -13.93 0.71
N ALA A 3 8.96 -13.31 1.80
CA ALA A 3 8.12 -13.11 2.97
C ALA A 3 6.89 -12.23 2.62
N THR A 4 5.76 -12.44 3.27
CA THR A 4 4.51 -11.73 2.95
C THR A 4 4.33 -10.51 3.85
N PRO A 5 4.24 -9.29 3.31
CA PRO A 5 3.97 -8.11 4.11
C PRO A 5 2.47 -8.00 4.43
N TYR A 6 2.13 -7.43 5.58
CA TYR A 6 0.76 -7.03 5.92
C TYR A 6 0.76 -5.80 6.86
N CYS A 7 -0.31 -5.02 6.81
CA CYS A 7 -0.51 -3.90 7.72
C CYS A 7 -1.19 -4.36 9.01
N GLY A 8 -0.83 -3.78 10.15
CA GLY A 8 -1.62 -3.91 11.37
C GLY A 8 -1.99 -2.56 11.93
N LEU A 9 -3.29 -2.25 11.85
CA LEU A 9 -3.88 -0.98 12.27
C LEU A 9 -3.64 -0.69 13.75
N SER A 10 -3.94 -1.64 14.64
CA SER A 10 -3.78 -1.46 16.09
C SER A 10 -2.32 -1.20 16.49
N GLY A 11 -1.37 -1.78 15.76
CA GLY A 11 0.05 -1.61 16.00
C GLY A 11 0.67 -0.40 15.28
N ARG A 12 -0.05 0.19 14.31
CA ARG A 12 0.48 1.20 13.36
C ARG A 12 1.82 0.75 12.78
N LYS A 13 1.81 -0.50 12.34
CA LYS A 13 3.00 -1.25 11.92
C LYS A 13 2.75 -1.91 10.58
N LEU A 14 3.83 -2.00 9.84
CA LEU A 14 3.96 -2.98 8.79
C LEU A 14 4.56 -4.23 9.45
N TYR A 15 4.09 -5.40 9.05
CA TYR A 15 4.62 -6.69 9.48
C TYR A 15 5.12 -7.52 8.30
N LEU A 16 6.10 -8.37 8.58
CA LEU A 16 6.64 -9.34 7.63
C LEU A 16 6.57 -10.74 8.23
N GLN A 17 6.01 -11.70 7.51
CA GLN A 17 5.95 -13.11 7.91
C GLN A 17 6.64 -14.00 6.88
N SER A 18 7.34 -15.05 7.33
CA SER A 18 8.17 -15.92 6.49
C SER A 18 7.40 -16.82 5.52
N GLY A 19 6.07 -16.67 5.45
CA GLY A 19 5.14 -17.44 4.64
C GLY A 19 3.71 -16.93 4.82
N GLN A 20 2.71 -17.79 4.65
CA GLN A 20 1.29 -17.44 4.82
C GLN A 20 0.75 -17.85 6.21
N PHE A 21 -0.55 -18.13 6.32
CA PHE A 21 -1.41 -18.24 7.50
C PHE A 21 -0.91 -19.02 8.73
N THR A 22 0.19 -19.78 8.62
CA THR A 22 0.77 -20.58 9.73
C THR A 22 2.20 -20.17 10.10
N SER A 23 2.74 -19.12 9.49
CA SER A 23 4.13 -18.71 9.67
C SER A 23 4.32 -17.76 10.84
N THR A 24 5.48 -17.85 11.48
CA THR A 24 5.88 -16.91 12.53
C THR A 24 6.16 -15.53 11.94
N LEU A 25 5.86 -14.50 12.72
CA LEU A 25 6.26 -13.13 12.43
C LEU A 25 7.79 -13.03 12.36
N THR A 26 8.31 -12.57 11.22
CA THR A 26 9.74 -12.40 11.01
C THR A 26 10.22 -11.07 11.58
N THR A 27 9.49 -9.99 11.30
CA THR A 27 9.83 -8.64 11.79
C THR A 27 8.63 -7.70 11.69
N SER A 28 8.75 -6.52 12.31
CA SER A 28 7.77 -5.43 12.19
C SER A 28 8.47 -4.08 12.22
N VAL A 29 7.85 -3.09 11.59
CA VAL A 29 8.34 -1.72 11.50
C VAL A 29 7.19 -0.80 11.88
N SER A 30 7.43 0.11 12.82
CA SER A 30 6.47 1.16 13.12
C SER A 30 6.50 2.22 12.02
N VAL A 31 5.31 2.64 11.62
CA VAL A 31 5.12 3.73 10.64
C VAL A 31 4.35 4.90 11.26
N ILE A 32 4.18 4.91 12.59
CA ILE A 32 3.36 5.90 13.30
C ILE A 32 3.79 7.36 13.05
N ASP A 33 5.09 7.59 12.84
CA ASP A 33 5.63 8.93 12.56
C ASP A 33 5.39 9.37 11.10
N VAL A 34 4.94 8.46 10.24
CA VAL A 34 4.63 8.70 8.83
C VAL A 34 3.12 8.74 8.61
N ASP A 35 2.41 7.71 9.07
CA ASP A 35 0.96 7.62 9.02
C ASP A 35 0.42 6.73 10.15
N THR A 36 -0.74 7.08 10.69
CA THR A 36 -1.32 6.39 11.85
C THR A 36 -2.38 5.34 11.49
N SER A 37 -2.71 5.19 10.20
CA SER A 37 -3.70 4.25 9.67
C SER A 37 -3.17 3.52 8.42
N PRO A 38 -2.19 2.59 8.55
CA PRO A 38 -1.71 1.82 7.41
C PRO A 38 -2.75 0.76 6.99
N GLN A 39 -3.16 0.75 5.71
CA GLN A 39 -4.22 -0.16 5.19
C GLN A 39 -3.66 -1.23 4.25
N GLY A 40 -3.45 -0.89 2.97
CA GLY A 40 -2.94 -1.80 1.96
C GLY A 40 -1.41 -1.80 1.90
N ILE A 41 -0.83 -2.94 1.52
CA ILE A 41 0.62 -3.09 1.31
C ILE A 41 0.90 -4.12 0.23
N SER A 42 1.96 -3.89 -0.54
CA SER A 42 2.52 -4.84 -1.49
C SER A 42 4.05 -4.77 -1.45
N TYR A 43 4.71 -5.63 -2.22
CA TYR A 43 6.16 -5.64 -2.37
C TYR A 43 6.52 -5.82 -3.84
N ASP A 44 7.25 -4.86 -4.41
CA ASP A 44 7.60 -4.84 -5.84
C ASP A 44 8.87 -5.66 -6.17
N LEU A 45 9.37 -6.45 -5.21
CA LEU A 45 10.67 -7.15 -5.21
C LEU A 45 11.90 -6.28 -4.92
N THR A 46 11.73 -4.97 -4.73
CA THR A 46 12.78 -3.96 -4.47
C THR A 46 12.41 -2.96 -3.35
N ASN A 47 11.14 -2.58 -3.24
CA ASN A 47 10.54 -1.54 -2.42
C ASN A 47 9.14 -2.00 -1.98
N THR A 48 8.63 -1.36 -0.95
CA THR A 48 7.33 -1.67 -0.34
C THR A 48 6.38 -0.50 -0.57
N PRO A 49 5.48 -0.59 -1.56
CA PRO A 49 4.34 0.31 -1.67
C PRO A 49 3.29 -0.02 -0.59
N TRP A 50 2.80 1.00 0.10
CA TRP A 50 1.74 0.86 1.10
C TRP A 50 0.85 2.10 1.16
N ILE A 51 -0.34 1.97 1.76
CA ILE A 51 -1.32 3.05 1.89
C ILE A 51 -1.35 3.53 3.32
N GLY A 52 -1.26 4.86 3.51
CA GLY A 52 -1.69 5.51 4.74
C GLY A 52 -2.99 6.27 4.52
N ASP A 53 -4.02 5.75 5.17
CA ASP A 53 -5.41 6.18 5.05
C ASP A 53 -5.70 7.43 5.88
N GLN A 54 -4.89 7.74 6.91
CA GLN A 54 -5.06 8.97 7.67
C GLN A 54 -4.64 10.20 6.86
N ALA A 55 -3.60 10.07 6.02
CA ALA A 55 -3.11 11.17 5.20
C ALA A 55 -3.60 11.14 3.75
N ASP A 56 -4.46 10.17 3.39
CA ASP A 56 -4.88 9.89 2.00
C ASP A 56 -3.68 9.80 1.05
N LYS A 57 -2.71 8.95 1.38
CA LYS A 57 -1.44 8.83 0.66
C LYS A 57 -1.05 7.40 0.34
N LEU A 58 -0.42 7.26 -0.82
CA LEU A 58 0.39 6.11 -1.19
C LEU A 58 1.84 6.41 -0.81
N TYR A 59 2.52 5.47 -0.17
CA TYR A 59 3.89 5.59 0.31
C TYR A 59 4.78 4.51 -0.33
N LEU A 60 6.04 4.87 -0.60
CA LEU A 60 7.07 3.92 -1.02
C LEU A 60 8.21 3.93 -0.02
N THR A 61 8.49 2.78 0.57
CA THR A 61 9.70 2.60 1.37
C THR A 61 10.68 1.70 0.65
N SER A 62 11.98 1.91 0.84
CA SER A 62 13.00 1.06 0.23
C SER A 62 13.00 -0.36 0.80
N GLY A 63 13.45 -1.34 0.02
CA GLY A 63 13.52 -2.73 0.45
C GLY A 63 12.16 -3.32 0.79
N GLN A 64 12.15 -4.57 1.25
CA GLN A 64 10.92 -5.17 1.76
C GLN A 64 10.53 -4.58 3.11
N PHE A 65 11.53 -4.39 3.98
CA PHE A 65 11.38 -3.93 5.36
C PHE A 65 12.54 -3.04 5.79
N THR A 66 12.84 -2.00 5.00
CA THR A 66 13.66 -0.88 5.47
C THR A 66 12.82 0.39 5.43
N THR A 67 12.93 1.23 6.47
CA THR A 67 11.98 2.33 6.72
C THR A 67 12.26 3.59 5.91
N THR A 68 13.29 3.62 5.07
CA THR A 68 13.62 4.85 4.35
C THR A 68 12.48 5.15 3.38
N LEU A 69 11.68 6.15 3.73
CA LEU A 69 10.65 6.69 2.87
C LEU A 69 11.31 7.29 1.63
N LYS A 70 11.04 6.69 0.47
CA LYS A 70 11.57 7.15 -0.82
C LYS A 70 10.73 8.28 -1.39
N THR A 71 9.40 8.12 -1.33
CA THR A 71 8.44 9.09 -1.86
C THR A 71 7.05 8.79 -1.30
N SER A 72 6.14 9.75 -1.48
CA SER A 72 4.72 9.59 -1.18
C SER A 72 3.88 10.40 -2.18
N GLN A 73 2.66 9.97 -2.44
CA GLN A 73 1.72 10.66 -3.33
C GLN A 73 0.34 10.72 -2.70
N VAL A 74 -0.28 11.89 -2.70
CA VAL A 74 -1.66 12.09 -2.21
C VAL A 74 -2.64 11.49 -3.22
N THR A 75 -3.62 10.73 -2.74
CA THR A 75 -4.74 10.21 -3.54
C THR A 75 -5.81 11.29 -3.67
N SER A 76 -5.49 12.38 -4.37
CA SER A 76 -6.36 13.58 -4.45
C SER A 76 -7.72 13.35 -5.11
N VAL A 77 -7.96 12.17 -5.67
CA VAL A 77 -9.20 11.80 -6.37
C VAL A 77 -10.14 10.91 -5.56
N ASP A 78 -9.67 10.35 -4.44
CA ASP A 78 -10.43 9.44 -3.57
C ASP A 78 -9.77 9.40 -2.19
N SER A 79 -10.53 9.82 -1.17
CA SER A 79 -10.13 9.65 0.23
C SER A 79 -10.45 8.24 0.71
N ALA A 80 -9.67 7.68 1.62
CA ALA A 80 -9.82 6.33 2.15
C ALA A 80 -9.44 5.20 1.18
N SER A 81 -8.18 5.21 0.74
CA SER A 81 -7.60 4.11 -0.03
C SER A 81 -7.41 2.84 0.82
N ARG A 82 -7.68 1.65 0.27
CA ARG A 82 -7.69 0.38 1.03
C ARG A 82 -6.71 -0.68 0.52
N GLY A 83 -6.54 -0.81 -0.78
CA GLY A 83 -5.71 -1.85 -1.40
C GLY A 83 -4.72 -1.26 -2.40
N ILE A 84 -3.53 -1.86 -2.52
CA ILE A 84 -2.48 -1.42 -3.45
C ILE A 84 -1.71 -2.63 -3.98
N SER A 85 -1.26 -2.54 -5.24
CA SER A 85 -0.36 -3.51 -5.85
C SER A 85 0.64 -2.82 -6.79
N TRP A 86 1.55 -3.59 -7.35
CA TRP A 86 2.48 -3.18 -8.39
C TRP A 86 2.55 -4.26 -9.47
N ASP A 87 2.29 -3.90 -10.72
CA ASP A 87 2.27 -4.86 -11.85
C ASP A 87 3.59 -4.91 -12.64
N GLY A 88 4.61 -4.16 -12.21
CA GLY A 88 5.87 -3.98 -12.95
C GLY A 88 5.93 -2.68 -13.76
N THR A 89 4.78 -2.03 -14.01
CA THR A 89 4.64 -0.83 -14.84
C THR A 89 3.75 0.25 -14.21
N ASN A 90 2.67 -0.18 -13.54
CA ASN A 90 1.61 0.65 -12.98
C ASN A 90 1.34 0.24 -11.54
N THR A 91 0.71 1.16 -10.81
CA THR A 91 0.26 0.98 -9.43
C THR A 91 -1.27 0.93 -9.42
N PRO A 92 -1.89 -0.27 -9.43
CA PRO A 92 -3.29 -0.42 -9.11
C PRO A 92 -3.54 -0.11 -7.63
N TRP A 93 -4.61 0.60 -7.33
CA TRP A 93 -5.06 0.82 -5.95
C TRP A 93 -6.59 0.96 -5.88
N ALA A 94 -7.16 0.66 -4.71
CA ALA A 94 -8.59 0.71 -4.48
C ALA A 94 -8.95 1.92 -3.60
N GLY A 95 -9.84 2.76 -4.10
CA GLY A 95 -10.45 3.88 -3.38
C GLY A 95 -11.84 3.52 -2.88
N ALA A 96 -12.09 3.73 -1.59
CA ALA A 96 -13.35 3.35 -0.95
C ALA A 96 -14.39 4.47 -0.96
N GLN A 97 -14.00 5.74 -1.14
CA GLN A 97 -14.97 6.84 -1.15
C GLN A 97 -15.92 6.72 -2.33
N PHE A 98 -15.39 6.39 -3.51
CA PHE A 98 -16.18 6.28 -4.74
C PHE A 98 -16.38 4.85 -5.22
N ASN A 99 -15.96 3.85 -4.44
CA ASN A 99 -15.99 2.43 -4.82
C ASN A 99 -15.30 2.21 -6.17
N LYS A 100 -14.03 2.64 -6.29
CA LYS A 100 -13.30 2.62 -7.55
C LYS A 100 -11.98 1.88 -7.45
N LEU A 101 -11.62 1.21 -8.54
CA LEU A 101 -10.29 0.70 -8.79
C LEU A 101 -9.55 1.69 -9.69
N TYR A 102 -8.44 2.23 -9.21
CA TYR A 102 -7.61 3.19 -9.92
C TYR A 102 -6.35 2.51 -10.46
N LEU A 103 -5.95 2.89 -11.66
CA LEU A 103 -4.67 2.50 -12.25
C LEU A 103 -3.82 3.74 -12.43
N GLN A 104 -2.72 3.82 -11.68
CA GLN A 104 -1.76 4.91 -11.80
C GLN A 104 -0.56 4.47 -12.63
N SER A 105 -0.09 5.31 -13.57
CA SER A 105 1.10 4.99 -14.34
C SER A 105 2.36 5.14 -13.47
N GLY A 106 3.32 4.23 -13.61
CA GLY A 106 4.53 4.24 -12.78
C GLY A 106 4.21 4.06 -11.30
N GLN A 107 5.25 4.17 -10.46
CA GLN A 107 5.09 3.87 -9.04
C GLN A 107 4.44 5.05 -8.28
N PHE A 108 5.13 6.18 -8.07
CA PHE A 108 4.54 7.31 -7.31
C PHE A 108 4.99 8.71 -7.75
N THR A 109 5.12 8.93 -9.05
CA THR A 109 5.44 10.26 -9.59
C THR A 109 4.61 10.60 -10.83
N SER A 110 3.63 9.77 -11.19
CA SER A 110 2.92 9.89 -12.46
C SER A 110 1.41 10.00 -12.25
N THR A 111 0.77 10.58 -13.26
CA THR A 111 -0.66 10.86 -13.31
C THR A 111 -1.48 9.57 -13.31
N LEU A 112 -2.71 9.65 -12.79
CA LEU A 112 -3.70 8.60 -12.95
C LEU A 112 -3.93 8.29 -14.43
N LYS A 113 -3.92 6.99 -14.75
CA LYS A 113 -4.10 6.50 -16.12
C LYS A 113 -5.56 6.21 -16.42
N THR A 114 -6.25 5.52 -15.51
CA THR A 114 -7.68 5.24 -15.61
C THR A 114 -8.26 4.89 -14.23
N SER A 115 -9.59 4.78 -14.14
CA SER A 115 -10.33 4.27 -12.99
C SER A 115 -11.58 3.53 -13.43
N GLU A 116 -11.98 2.50 -12.69
CA GLU A 116 -13.19 1.71 -12.91
C GLU A 116 -14.09 1.74 -11.66
N ASP A 117 -15.39 1.97 -11.85
CA ASP A 117 -16.40 1.90 -10.78
C ASP A 117 -16.80 0.45 -10.54
N VAL A 118 -16.78 0.02 -9.28
CA VAL A 118 -17.13 -1.34 -8.88
C VAL A 118 -18.38 -1.40 -8.02
N SER A 119 -19.14 -0.31 -7.92
CA SER A 119 -20.44 -0.32 -7.25
C SER A 119 -21.39 -1.29 -7.96
N GLY A 120 -21.79 -2.35 -7.25
CA GLY A 120 -22.73 -3.36 -7.77
C GLY A 120 -22.10 -4.66 -8.29
N VAL A 121 -20.79 -4.87 -8.09
CA VAL A 121 -20.12 -6.16 -8.32
C VAL A 121 -19.86 -6.82 -6.95
N ASP A 122 -20.46 -7.99 -6.71
CA ASP A 122 -20.25 -8.86 -5.53
C ASP A 122 -19.68 -10.22 -5.98
#